data_AF-A0A520J6R9-F1
#
_entry.id   AF-A0A520J6R9-F1
#
_cell.length_a   1.000
_cell.length_b   1.000
_cell.length_c   1.000
_cell.angle_alpha   90.00
_cell.angle_beta   90.00
_cell.angle_gamma   90.00
#
_symmetry.space_group_name_H-M   'P 1'
#
loop_
_entity.id
_entity.type
_entity.pdbx_description
1 polymer ?
#
loop_
_entity_poly.entity_id
_entity_poly.type
_entity_poly.pdbx_seq_one_letter_code
_entity_poly.pdbx_strand_id
1 'polypeptide(L)'
;DMTTRAAAYGRTLKFGYRAHVIVRDTETEARTAADRLLSKLDAAEGAAIRAKSLDSTSAGVAAQAALRETAADDGYAEANPWTGVGRARSGCGAAIVGDPDQVLAKINAYRDMGIEAFILSGYPHAAEADLFARHVLPNIDHGLLSAR
;
A
#
# COMPACT_ATOMS: atom_id res chain seq x y z
N ASP A 1 -11.23 20.30 -3.97
CA ASP A 1 -9.80 20.40 -3.62
C ASP A 1 -9.63 20.59 -2.11
N MET A 2 -8.84 19.73 -1.46
CA MET A 2 -8.56 19.81 -0.02
C MET A 2 -7.54 20.90 0.33
N THR A 3 -6.58 21.15 -0.56
CA THR A 3 -5.53 22.17 -0.35
C THR A 3 -6.11 23.57 -0.36
N THR A 4 -6.93 23.91 -1.37
CA THR A 4 -7.65 25.19 -1.42
C THR A 4 -8.53 25.40 -0.18
N ARG A 5 -9.22 24.35 0.28
CA ARG A 5 -10.06 24.45 1.49
C ARG A 5 -9.24 24.76 2.74
N ALA A 6 -8.09 24.11 2.92
CA ALA A 6 -7.20 24.39 4.05
C ALA A 6 -6.61 25.80 3.97
N ALA A 7 -6.22 26.25 2.78
CA ALA A 7 -5.69 27.59 2.54
C ALA A 7 -6.69 28.69 2.91
N ALA A 8 -8.00 28.48 2.70
CA ALA A 8 -9.06 29.41 3.13
C ALA A 8 -9.08 29.63 4.67
N TYR A 9 -8.49 28.73 5.44
CA TYR A 9 -8.30 28.84 6.89
C TYR A 9 -6.85 29.18 7.29
N GLY A 10 -5.99 29.58 6.36
CA GLY A 10 -4.58 29.88 6.64
C GLY A 10 -3.77 28.65 7.05
N ARG A 11 -4.20 27.43 6.66
CA ARG A 11 -3.54 26.16 7.00
C ARG A 11 -2.95 25.50 5.76
N THR A 12 -1.85 24.78 5.96
CA THR A 12 -1.28 23.85 4.98
C THR A 12 -1.59 22.42 5.38
N LEU A 13 -1.66 21.52 4.41
CA LEU A 13 -1.86 20.08 4.63
C LEU A 13 -0.64 19.32 4.12
N LYS A 14 -0.27 18.27 4.85
CA LYS A 14 0.59 17.19 4.35
C LYS A 14 -0.28 16.00 4.00
N PHE A 15 0.04 15.29 2.93
CA PHE A 15 -0.70 14.11 2.50
C PHE A 15 0.05 12.83 2.85
N GLY A 16 -0.70 11.84 3.34
CA GLY A 16 -0.16 10.53 3.71
C GLY A 16 -0.77 9.42 2.88
N TYR A 17 0.03 8.38 2.61
CA TYR A 17 -0.39 7.19 1.89
C TYR A 17 -0.20 5.93 2.74
N ARG A 18 -1.24 5.09 2.75
CA ARG A 18 -1.25 3.80 3.45
C ARG A 18 -1.09 2.68 2.43
N ALA A 19 0.00 1.94 2.51
CA ALA A 19 0.25 0.78 1.64
C ALA A 19 0.82 -0.40 2.41
N HIS A 20 0.51 -1.61 1.96
CA HIS A 20 1.31 -2.76 2.35
C HIS A 20 2.58 -2.79 1.50
N VAL A 21 3.64 -3.44 1.97
CA VAL A 21 4.85 -3.67 1.18
C VAL A 21 5.24 -5.14 1.28
N ILE A 22 5.68 -5.71 0.17
CA ILE A 22 6.29 -7.04 0.07
C ILE A 22 7.56 -6.87 -0.76
N VAL A 23 8.70 -6.68 -0.09
CA VAL A 23 10.00 -6.51 -0.73
C VAL A 23 10.84 -7.78 -0.57
N ARG A 24 11.45 -8.25 -1.65
CA ARG A 24 12.42 -9.36 -1.66
C ARG A 24 13.61 -8.99 -2.53
N ASP A 25 14.62 -9.84 -2.65
CA ASP A 25 15.80 -9.55 -3.46
C ASP A 25 15.47 -9.49 -4.96
N THR A 26 14.48 -10.26 -5.40
CA THR A 26 13.98 -10.25 -6.79
C THR A 26 12.46 -10.05 -6.86
N GLU A 27 11.98 -9.54 -8.00
CA GLU A 27 10.54 -9.41 -8.27
C GLU A 27 9.83 -10.78 -8.17
N THR A 28 10.43 -11.83 -8.70
CA THR A 28 9.86 -13.19 -8.68
C THR A 28 9.64 -13.68 -7.25
N GLU A 29 10.60 -13.45 -6.36
CA GLU A 29 10.46 -13.83 -4.94
C GLU A 29 9.39 -12.99 -4.24
N ALA A 30 9.30 -11.69 -4.55
CA ALA A 30 8.28 -10.81 -4.00
C ALA A 30 6.87 -11.25 -4.42
N ARG A 31 6.68 -11.57 -5.71
CA ARG A 31 5.43 -12.13 -6.24
C ARG A 31 5.09 -13.47 -5.58
N THR A 32 6.07 -14.37 -5.46
CA THR A 32 5.91 -15.65 -4.75
C THR A 32 5.48 -15.44 -3.29
N ALA A 33 6.03 -14.43 -2.60
CA ALA A 33 5.63 -14.09 -1.24
C ALA A 33 4.19 -13.54 -1.18
N ALA A 34 3.75 -12.76 -2.16
CA ALA A 34 2.37 -12.29 -2.28
C ALA A 34 1.38 -13.46 -2.50
N ASP A 35 1.72 -14.40 -3.38
CA ASP A 35 0.93 -15.61 -3.63
C ASP A 35 0.85 -16.50 -2.39
N ARG A 36 1.97 -16.66 -1.68
CA ARG A 36 2.00 -17.38 -0.40
C ARG A 36 1.10 -16.72 0.63
N LEU A 37 1.04 -15.39 0.69
CA LEU A 37 0.13 -14.68 1.59
C LEU A 37 -1.33 -15.01 1.26
N LEU A 38 -1.72 -15.02 -0.02
CA LEU A 38 -3.07 -15.46 -0.42
C LEU A 38 -3.36 -16.90 -0.06
N SER A 39 -2.38 -17.81 -0.22
CA SER A 39 -2.57 -19.24 0.07
C SER A 39 -2.93 -19.53 1.53
N LYS A 40 -2.67 -18.57 2.43
CA LYS A 40 -3.00 -18.67 3.85
C LYS A 40 -4.36 -18.08 4.22
N LEU A 41 -5.05 -17.47 3.27
CA LEU A 41 -6.41 -16.95 3.46
C LEU A 41 -7.41 -18.05 3.10
N ASP A 42 -8.28 -18.37 4.05
CA ASP A 42 -9.50 -19.09 3.72
C ASP A 42 -10.37 -18.19 2.83
N ALA A 43 -10.82 -18.72 1.69
CA ALA A 43 -11.68 -18.01 0.75
C ALA A 43 -12.98 -17.52 1.42
N ALA A 44 -13.53 -18.30 2.36
CA ALA A 44 -14.72 -17.93 3.11
C ALA A 44 -14.45 -16.74 4.05
N GLU A 45 -13.31 -16.74 4.73
CA GLU A 45 -12.91 -15.65 5.63
C GLU A 45 -12.57 -14.37 4.85
N GLY A 46 -11.91 -14.49 3.70
CA GLY A 46 -11.66 -13.37 2.80
C GLY A 46 -12.95 -12.72 2.28
N ALA A 47 -13.98 -13.51 1.98
CA ALA A 47 -15.30 -13.00 1.58
C ALA A 47 -15.99 -12.23 2.72
N ALA A 48 -15.90 -12.72 3.96
CA ALA A 48 -16.45 -12.05 5.14
C ALA A 48 -15.74 -10.72 5.43
N ILE A 49 -14.40 -10.69 5.36
CA ILE A 49 -13.59 -9.46 5.51
C ILE A 49 -13.97 -8.45 4.42
N ARG A 50 -14.15 -8.91 3.18
CA ARG A 50 -14.59 -8.06 2.06
C ARG A 50 -15.97 -7.45 2.33
N ALA A 51 -16.95 -8.24 2.73
CA ALA A 51 -18.31 -7.76 3.01
C ALA A 51 -18.29 -6.66 4.08
N LYS A 52 -17.50 -6.86 5.14
CA LYS A 52 -17.32 -5.86 6.20
C LYS A 52 -16.65 -4.57 5.73
N SER A 53 -15.74 -4.65 4.75
CA SER A 53 -15.10 -3.46 4.17
C SER A 53 -16.05 -2.66 3.27
N LEU A 54 -17.02 -3.32 2.60
CA LEU A 54 -18.00 -2.68 1.72
C LEU A 54 -19.16 -2.02 2.47
N ASP A 55 -19.34 -2.35 3.74
CA ASP A 55 -20.36 -1.76 4.62
C ASP A 55 -20.10 -0.26 4.89
N SER A 56 -18.87 0.21 4.66
CA SER A 56 -18.53 1.63 4.74
C SER A 56 -18.72 2.32 3.37
N THR A 57 -19.74 3.17 3.25
CA THR A 57 -20.11 3.90 2.03
C THR A 57 -19.21 5.12 1.71
N SER A 58 -17.98 5.14 2.22
CA SER A 58 -17.07 6.27 2.00
C SER A 58 -16.52 6.30 0.58
N ALA A 59 -16.23 7.50 0.06
CA ALA A 59 -15.58 7.66 -1.24
C ALA A 59 -14.24 6.90 -1.36
N GLY A 60 -13.49 6.78 -0.25
CA GLY A 60 -12.23 6.02 -0.21
C GLY A 60 -12.44 4.52 -0.37
N VAL A 61 -13.50 3.96 0.22
CA VAL A 61 -13.85 2.53 0.05
C VAL A 61 -14.32 2.25 -1.37
N ALA A 62 -15.16 3.13 -1.94
CA ALA A 62 -15.58 3.02 -3.34
C ALA A 62 -14.38 3.06 -4.30
N ALA A 63 -13.42 3.97 -4.08
CA ALA A 63 -12.20 4.03 -4.88
C ALA A 63 -11.35 2.75 -4.78
N GLN A 64 -11.23 2.17 -3.58
CA GLN A 64 -10.52 0.90 -3.40
C GLN A 64 -11.26 -0.28 -4.07
N ALA A 65 -12.59 -0.28 -4.10
CA ALA A 65 -13.37 -1.28 -4.81
C ALA A 65 -13.14 -1.17 -6.33
N ALA A 66 -13.26 0.04 -6.88
CA ALA A 66 -12.99 0.31 -8.30
C ALA A 66 -11.57 -0.11 -8.70
N LEU A 67 -10.55 0.22 -7.89
CA LEU A 67 -9.16 -0.16 -8.15
C LEU A 67 -8.97 -1.68 -8.28
N ARG A 68 -9.72 -2.46 -7.49
CA ARG A 68 -9.69 -3.94 -7.54
C ARG A 68 -10.40 -4.48 -8.78
N GLU A 69 -11.49 -3.84 -9.19
CA GLU A 69 -12.24 -4.22 -10.38
C GLU A 69 -11.47 -3.94 -11.68
N THR A 70 -10.58 -2.94 -11.66
CA THR A 70 -9.70 -2.62 -12.79
C THR A 70 -8.36 -3.38 -12.77
N ALA A 71 -8.10 -4.18 -11.74
CA ALA A 71 -6.86 -4.95 -11.66
C ALA A 71 -6.83 -6.07 -12.71
N ALA A 72 -5.64 -6.38 -13.20
CA ALA A 72 -5.43 -7.53 -14.09
C ALA A 72 -5.74 -8.85 -13.36
N ASP A 73 -5.79 -9.96 -14.11
CA ASP A 73 -6.15 -11.28 -13.59
C ASP A 73 -5.20 -11.76 -12.46
N ASP A 74 -3.97 -11.28 -12.45
CA ASP A 74 -2.96 -11.54 -11.41
C ASP A 74 -3.14 -10.66 -10.14
N GLY A 75 -4.14 -9.77 -10.15
CA GLY A 75 -4.52 -8.89 -9.05
C GLY A 75 -3.75 -7.57 -8.98
N TYR A 76 -2.89 -7.27 -9.95
CA TYR A 76 -2.14 -6.01 -10.00
C TYR A 76 -2.96 -4.91 -10.70
N ALA A 77 -3.14 -3.78 -10.02
CA ALA A 77 -3.84 -2.63 -10.58
C ALA A 77 -2.97 -1.80 -11.54
N GLU A 78 -1.66 -1.85 -11.32
CA GLU A 78 -0.61 -1.27 -12.15
C GLU A 78 0.72 -1.98 -11.82
N ALA A 79 1.81 -1.57 -12.46
CA ALA A 79 3.13 -2.14 -12.18
C ALA A 79 3.50 -1.97 -10.69
N ASN A 80 3.55 -3.10 -9.97
CA ASN A 80 3.91 -3.31 -8.56
C ASN A 80 2.83 -3.10 -7.47
N PRO A 81 1.76 -2.29 -7.65
CA PRO A 81 0.60 -2.33 -6.76
C PRO A 81 -0.34 -3.52 -6.97
N TRP A 82 -0.29 -4.43 -6.01
CA TRP A 82 -1.12 -5.63 -5.94
C TRP A 82 -2.28 -5.46 -4.98
N THR A 83 -3.50 -5.68 -5.47
CA THR A 83 -4.73 -5.45 -4.69
C THR A 83 -5.18 -6.65 -3.87
N GLY A 84 -4.54 -7.81 -4.04
CA GLY A 84 -4.91 -9.07 -3.36
C GLY A 84 -4.83 -8.98 -1.83
N VAL A 85 -3.99 -8.10 -1.28
CA VAL A 85 -3.92 -7.84 0.17
C VAL A 85 -5.26 -7.39 0.76
N GLY A 86 -6.13 -6.77 -0.03
CA GLY A 86 -7.47 -6.37 0.41
C GLY A 86 -8.39 -7.55 0.76
N ARG A 87 -8.04 -8.78 0.31
CA ARG A 87 -8.73 -10.02 0.71
C ARG A 87 -8.28 -10.51 2.09
N ALA A 88 -7.06 -10.15 2.50
CA ALA A 88 -6.47 -10.53 3.79
C ALA A 88 -6.84 -9.58 4.93
N ARG A 89 -7.06 -8.30 4.60
CA ARG A 89 -7.11 -7.22 5.58
C ARG A 89 -8.02 -6.09 5.12
N SER A 90 -8.96 -5.67 5.98
CA SER A 90 -9.75 -4.47 5.72
C SER A 90 -8.88 -3.19 5.80
N GLY A 91 -9.23 -2.21 4.97
CA GLY A 91 -8.62 -0.86 5.00
C GLY A 91 -7.24 -0.74 4.34
N CYS A 92 -6.67 -1.79 3.76
CA CYS A 92 -5.51 -1.70 2.88
C CYS A 92 -5.93 -1.90 1.42
N GLY A 93 -5.78 -0.87 0.59
CA GLY A 93 -6.21 -0.91 -0.81
C GLY A 93 -5.32 -1.82 -1.67
N ALA A 94 -4.01 -1.69 -1.52
CA ALA A 94 -3.01 -2.43 -2.29
C ALA A 94 -1.70 -2.62 -1.49
N ALA A 95 -0.88 -3.55 -1.97
CA ALA A 95 0.50 -3.79 -1.55
C ALA A 95 1.47 -3.41 -2.66
N ILE A 96 2.57 -2.73 -2.33
CA ILE A 96 3.68 -2.54 -3.26
C ILE A 96 4.54 -3.82 -3.20
N VAL A 97 4.60 -4.55 -4.31
CA VAL A 97 5.28 -5.85 -4.43
C VAL A 97 6.39 -5.75 -5.47
N GLY A 98 7.63 -6.07 -5.08
CA GLY A 98 8.75 -6.03 -6.01
C GLY A 98 10.11 -6.24 -5.34
N ASP A 99 11.15 -6.11 -6.15
CA ASP A 99 12.53 -5.97 -5.67
C ASP A 99 12.78 -4.57 -5.02
N PRO A 100 13.96 -4.31 -4.43
CA PRO A 100 14.21 -3.06 -3.73
C PRO A 100 14.10 -1.81 -4.64
N ASP A 101 14.53 -1.92 -5.90
CA ASP A 101 14.52 -0.81 -6.86
C ASP A 101 13.10 -0.49 -7.31
N GLN A 102 12.29 -1.51 -7.57
CA GLN A 102 10.87 -1.38 -7.92
C GLN A 102 10.07 -0.76 -6.78
N VAL A 103 10.29 -1.21 -5.54
CA VAL A 103 9.62 -0.66 -4.36
C VAL A 103 10.02 0.79 -4.14
N LEU A 104 11.32 1.10 -4.25
CA LEU A 104 11.84 2.47 -4.14
C LEU A 104 11.25 3.38 -5.23
N ALA A 105 11.25 2.93 -6.48
CA ALA A 105 10.69 3.67 -7.60
C ALA A 105 9.21 3.97 -7.40
N LYS A 106 8.43 3.00 -6.89
CA LYS A 106 7.00 3.22 -6.60
C LYS A 106 6.78 4.21 -5.48
N ILE A 107 7.57 4.15 -4.40
CA ILE A 107 7.50 5.13 -3.30
C ILE A 107 7.84 6.54 -3.80
N ASN A 108 8.90 6.67 -4.61
CA ASN A 108 9.28 7.97 -5.19
C ASN A 108 8.22 8.51 -6.15
N ALA A 109 7.59 7.67 -6.96
CA ALA A 109 6.45 8.10 -7.79
C ALA A 109 5.31 8.69 -6.95
N TYR A 110 4.99 8.11 -5.79
CA TYR A 110 4.01 8.70 -4.88
C TYR A 110 4.50 10.00 -4.22
N ARG A 111 5.79 10.12 -3.92
CA ARG A 111 6.39 11.37 -3.42
C ARG A 111 6.29 12.49 -4.45
N ASP A 112 6.53 12.19 -5.72
CA ASP A 112 6.42 13.14 -6.83
C ASP A 112 4.96 13.61 -7.03
N MET A 113 3.99 12.79 -6.62
CA MET A 113 2.57 13.18 -6.55
C MET A 113 2.21 14.03 -5.32
N GLY A 114 3.17 14.33 -4.44
CA GLY A 114 2.98 15.15 -3.24
C GLY A 114 2.63 14.36 -1.96
N ILE A 115 2.83 13.04 -1.95
CA ILE A 115 2.72 12.24 -0.72
C ILE A 115 3.99 12.41 0.12
N GLU A 116 3.82 12.87 1.36
CA GLU A 116 4.93 13.19 2.27
C GLU A 116 5.06 12.19 3.43
N ALA A 117 4.00 11.44 3.74
CA ALA A 117 3.99 10.47 4.82
C ALA A 117 3.56 9.09 4.32
N PHE A 118 4.28 8.05 4.72
CA PHE A 118 3.96 6.67 4.35
C PHE A 118 3.67 5.84 5.59
N ILE A 119 2.47 5.24 5.61
CA ILE A 119 2.05 4.30 6.65
C ILE A 119 2.18 2.91 6.04
N LEU A 120 3.30 2.25 6.31
CA LEU A 120 3.63 0.97 5.71
C LEU A 120 3.26 -0.19 6.64
N SER A 121 3.00 -1.37 6.07
CA SER A 121 2.81 -2.60 6.82
C SER A 121 3.28 -3.82 6.03
N GLY A 122 3.51 -4.92 6.75
CA GLY A 122 3.95 -6.21 6.23
C GLY A 122 3.40 -7.34 7.09
N TYR A 123 3.37 -8.58 6.59
CA TYR A 123 3.03 -9.78 7.36
C TYR A 123 4.13 -10.83 7.25
N PRO A 124 4.70 -11.31 8.38
CA PRO A 124 4.54 -10.80 9.75
C PRO A 124 5.18 -9.40 9.93
N HIS A 125 4.55 -8.53 10.71
CA HIS A 125 4.93 -7.11 10.79
C HIS A 125 6.40 -6.86 11.12
N ALA A 126 6.96 -7.54 12.13
CA ALA A 126 8.35 -7.33 12.54
C ALA A 126 9.34 -7.78 11.45
N ALA A 127 9.16 -8.97 10.89
CA ALA A 127 10.04 -9.52 9.85
C ALA A 127 10.00 -8.69 8.56
N GLU A 128 8.83 -8.23 8.14
CA GLU A 128 8.71 -7.37 6.96
C GLU A 128 9.22 -5.95 7.22
N ALA A 129 9.11 -5.44 8.45
CA ALA A 129 9.74 -4.17 8.81
C ALA A 129 11.27 -4.27 8.72
N ASP A 130 11.86 -5.38 9.20
CA ASP A 130 13.30 -5.62 9.06
C ASP A 130 13.73 -5.71 7.60
N LEU A 131 12.95 -6.38 6.75
CA LEU A 131 13.23 -6.44 5.31
C LEU A 131 13.16 -5.06 4.66
N PHE A 132 12.12 -4.28 4.92
CA PHE A 132 12.01 -2.92 4.41
C PHE A 132 13.17 -2.04 4.88
N ALA A 133 13.54 -2.15 6.17
CA ALA A 133 14.65 -1.42 6.77
C ALA A 133 16.00 -1.79 6.15
N ARG A 134 16.20 -3.05 5.72
CA ARG A 134 17.43 -3.49 5.05
C ARG A 134 17.49 -3.09 3.58
N HIS A 135 16.41 -3.30 2.85
CA HIS A 135 16.43 -3.23 1.38
C HIS A 135 16.09 -1.84 0.83
N VAL A 136 15.16 -1.13 1.48
CA VAL A 136 14.55 0.07 0.87
C VAL A 136 14.91 1.33 1.65
N LEU A 137 14.78 1.28 2.98
CA LEU A 137 14.97 2.44 3.85
C LEU A 137 16.34 3.16 3.67
N PRO A 138 17.48 2.48 3.47
CA PRO A 138 18.77 3.15 3.27
C PRO A 138 18.84 4.03 2.01
N ASN A 139 17.93 3.80 1.05
CA ASN A 139 17.88 4.50 -0.23
C ASN A 139 16.76 5.55 -0.29
N ILE A 140 16.08 5.82 0.83
CA ILE A 140 15.04 6.84 0.94
C ILE A 140 15.54 7.96 1.86
N ASP A 141 15.41 9.21 1.41
CA ASP A 141 15.49 10.37 2.32
C ASP A 141 14.25 10.35 3.24
N HIS A 142 14.44 9.87 4.48
CA HIS A 142 13.37 9.69 5.46
C HIS A 142 13.68 10.43 6.77
N GLY A 143 12.62 10.78 7.49
CA GLY A 143 12.73 11.47 8.78
C GLY A 143 11.40 11.50 9.53
N LEU A 144 11.41 12.07 10.73
CA LEU A 144 10.19 12.30 11.48
C LEU A 144 9.32 13.34 10.77
N LEU A 145 8.00 13.09 10.70
CA LEU A 145 7.04 13.99 10.02
C LEU A 145 7.05 15.43 10.57
N SER A 146 7.42 15.59 11.84
CA SER A 146 7.52 16.86 12.56
C SER A 146 8.86 17.58 12.41
N ALA A 147 9.85 17.01 11.72
CA ALA A 147 11.19 17.59 11.59
C ALA A 147 11.33 18.60 10.42
N ARG A 148 10.22 19.01 9.80
CA ARG A 148 10.16 20.04 8.74
C ARG A 148 9.04 21.02 9.01
#